data_AF-A0A9J7YNJ2-F1
#
_entry.id   AF-A0A9J7YNJ2-F1
#
_cell.length_a   1.000
_cell.length_b   1.000
_cell.length_c   1.000
_cell.angle_alpha   90.00
_cell.angle_beta   90.00
_cell.angle_gamma   90.00
#
_symmetry.space_group_name_H-M   'P 1'
#
loop_
_entity.id
_entity.type
_entity.pdbx_description
1 polymer ?
#
loop_
_entity_poly.entity_id
_entity_poly.type
_entity_poly.pdbx_seq_one_letter_code
_entity_poly.pdbx_strand_id
1 'polypeptide(L)'
;MATITCRVQYLEDSDPFVSSNFPVPRRPLQYDLNEHLLLNEQIAGIHKLLEAPLKLEECALQLASNGNYLDLDSSLAEQRDDLEQLYDDVEKGKKPILILRTQLSVRVHSILGLGRVSTNMSVAKEDSASSQDDATDEIMDRLVKSVTQNPTERASSPKTRKRSRGNRKSLRRTLKSGLSVDVVQALGLGSNNGKV
;
A
#
# COMPACT_ATOMS: atom_id res chain seq x y z
N MET A 1 28.69 15.08 14.08
CA MET A 1 27.31 15.41 13.69
C MET A 1 26.50 14.14 13.87
N ALA A 2 25.33 14.19 14.52
CA ALA A 2 24.52 13.00 14.75
C ALA A 2 23.87 12.55 13.44
N THR A 3 24.09 11.29 13.08
CA THR A 3 23.56 10.69 11.84
C THR A 3 22.75 9.45 12.17
N ILE A 4 21.60 9.31 11.53
CA ILE A 4 20.72 8.14 11.67
C ILE A 4 20.82 7.30 10.40
N THR A 5 21.24 6.05 10.56
CA THR A 5 21.30 5.10 9.45
C THR A 5 19.93 4.47 9.20
N CYS A 6 19.32 4.85 8.09
CA CYS A 6 18.04 4.34 7.63
C CYS A 6 18.21 3.35 6.48
N ARG A 7 17.12 2.65 6.18
CA ARG A 7 16.92 1.89 4.96
C ARG A 7 15.86 2.57 4.12
N VAL A 8 16.07 2.70 2.82
CA VAL A 8 15.18 3.45 1.93
C VAL A 8 14.66 2.56 0.80
N GLN A 9 13.39 2.76 0.46
CA GLN A 9 12.70 2.23 -0.70
C GLN A 9 11.82 3.33 -1.27
N TYR A 10 11.30 3.17 -2.49
CA TYR A 10 10.23 4.01 -3.01
C TYR A 10 8.98 3.19 -3.32
N LEU A 11 7.83 3.86 -3.33
CA LEU A 11 6.57 3.32 -3.83
C LEU A 11 6.13 4.14 -5.04
N GLU A 12 5.82 3.47 -6.15
CA GLU A 12 5.26 4.13 -7.33
C GLU A 12 3.75 4.24 -7.18
N ASP A 13 3.31 5.40 -6.70
CA ASP A 13 1.91 5.73 -6.44
C ASP A 13 1.50 7.12 -6.97
N SER A 14 2.24 7.65 -7.95
CA SER A 14 1.91 8.91 -8.66
C SER A 14 0.50 8.88 -9.26
N ASP A 15 0.13 7.75 -9.86
CA ASP A 15 -1.25 7.51 -10.27
C ASP A 15 -1.94 6.61 -9.22
N PRO A 16 -2.91 7.15 -8.46
CA PRO A 16 -3.59 6.41 -7.41
C PRO A 16 -4.42 5.22 -7.94
N PHE A 17 -4.77 5.20 -9.24
CA PHE A 17 -5.58 4.14 -9.84
C PHE A 17 -4.76 2.94 -10.37
N VAL A 18 -3.44 3.10 -10.56
CA VAL A 18 -2.53 2.02 -10.99
C VAL A 18 -1.35 1.83 -10.04
N SER A 19 -1.50 2.24 -8.78
CA SER A 19 -0.44 2.20 -7.77
C SER A 19 0.09 0.78 -7.50
N SER A 20 1.41 0.69 -7.28
CA SER A 20 2.05 -0.53 -6.78
C SER A 20 1.87 -0.62 -5.26
N ASN A 21 1.69 -1.84 -4.74
CA ASN A 21 1.68 -2.11 -3.29
C ASN A 21 3.05 -2.57 -2.76
N PHE A 22 4.05 -2.70 -3.63
CA PHE A 22 5.35 -3.26 -3.27
C PHE A 22 6.43 -2.20 -3.42
N PRO A 23 7.04 -1.74 -2.31
CA PRO A 23 8.18 -0.84 -2.37
C PRO A 23 9.38 -1.46 -3.09
N VAL A 24 10.09 -0.64 -3.85
CA VAL A 24 11.24 -1.00 -4.68
C VAL A 24 12.47 -0.21 -4.22
N PRO A 25 13.69 -0.77 -4.23
CA PRO A 25 14.03 -2.17 -4.53
C PRO A 25 13.60 -3.12 -3.42
N ARG A 26 13.40 -4.42 -3.73
CA ARG A 26 13.00 -5.45 -2.75
C ARG A 26 13.92 -5.54 -1.53
N ARG A 27 15.20 -5.22 -1.71
CA ARG A 27 16.15 -5.06 -0.61
C ARG A 27 16.35 -3.56 -0.42
N PRO A 28 15.83 -2.95 0.66
CA PRO A 28 16.04 -1.54 0.93
C PRO A 28 17.52 -1.16 0.88
N LEU A 29 17.82 0.00 0.29
CA LEU A 29 19.17 0.55 0.25
C LEU A 29 19.48 1.26 1.57
N GLN A 30 20.74 1.29 1.99
CA GLN A 30 21.11 2.06 3.18
C GLN A 30 21.30 3.54 2.81
N TYR A 31 20.82 4.43 3.66
CA TYR A 31 21.04 5.87 3.54
C TYR A 31 21.25 6.47 4.94
N ASP A 32 22.24 7.35 5.08
CA ASP A 32 22.55 8.00 6.35
C ASP A 32 21.98 9.43 6.33
N LEU A 33 21.00 9.69 7.20
CA LEU A 33 20.38 11.00 7.37
C LEU A 33 21.14 11.78 8.44
N ASN A 34 21.33 13.09 8.22
CA ASN A 34 21.78 14.01 9.26
C ASN A 34 20.57 14.43 10.09
N GLU A 35 20.68 14.28 11.41
CA GLU A 35 19.59 14.50 12.35
C GLU A 35 19.19 15.98 12.47
N HIS A 36 20.12 16.90 12.21
CA HIS A 36 19.93 18.34 12.39
C HIS A 36 19.78 19.13 11.08
N LEU A 37 19.81 18.46 9.93
CA LEU A 37 19.50 19.10 8.65
C LEU A 37 18.04 18.87 8.30
N LEU A 38 17.45 19.83 7.60
CA LEU A 38 16.09 19.70 7.10
C LEU A 38 15.98 18.51 6.15
N LEU A 39 14.84 17.84 6.16
CA LEU A 39 14.62 16.69 5.31
C LEU A 39 14.46 17.08 3.83
N ASN A 40 13.99 18.30 3.52
CA ASN A 40 13.91 18.84 2.15
C ASN A 40 15.29 18.97 1.47
N GLU A 41 16.37 19.21 2.22
CA GLU A 41 17.74 19.28 1.69
C GLU A 41 18.29 17.88 1.38
N GLN A 42 17.77 16.85 2.04
CA GLN A 42 18.29 15.48 2.01
C GLN A 42 17.49 14.55 1.07
N ILE A 43 16.21 14.84 0.84
CA ILE A 43 15.31 14.00 0.04
C ILE A 43 15.80 13.82 -1.40
N ALA A 44 16.46 14.82 -1.98
CA ALA A 44 17.07 14.73 -3.31
C ALA A 44 18.15 13.63 -3.39
N GLY A 45 18.91 13.44 -2.32
CA GLY A 45 19.91 12.36 -2.22
C GLY A 45 19.27 10.97 -2.20
N ILE A 46 18.17 10.83 -1.45
CA ILE A 46 17.39 9.57 -1.39
C ILE A 46 16.75 9.27 -2.75
N HIS A 47 16.11 10.26 -3.37
CA HIS A 47 15.49 10.16 -4.68
C HIS A 47 16.48 9.70 -5.75
N LYS A 48 17.66 10.33 -5.78
CA LYS A 48 18.75 9.96 -6.70
C LYS A 48 19.30 8.56 -6.43
N LEU A 49 19.49 8.18 -5.16
CA LEU A 49 19.98 6.85 -4.79
C LEU A 49 19.02 5.74 -5.23
N LEU A 50 17.72 5.97 -5.11
CA LEU A 50 16.68 5.01 -5.46
C LEU A 50 16.36 4.95 -6.95
N GLU A 51 16.85 5.93 -7.74
CA GLU A 51 16.46 6.13 -9.15
C GLU A 51 14.93 6.14 -9.32
N ALA A 52 14.24 6.77 -8.36
CA ALA A 52 12.78 6.71 -8.28
C ALA A 52 12.13 7.47 -9.45
N PRO A 53 11.17 6.86 -10.18
CA PRO A 53 10.43 7.50 -11.28
C PRO A 53 9.34 8.46 -10.77
N LEU A 54 9.63 9.19 -9.70
CA LEU A 54 8.73 10.17 -9.06
C LEU A 54 9.26 11.59 -9.32
N LYS A 55 8.38 12.59 -9.37
CA LYS A 55 8.85 13.98 -9.38
C LYS A 55 9.33 14.37 -7.98
N LEU A 56 10.52 14.94 -7.88
CA LEU A 56 11.14 15.27 -6.60
C LEU A 56 10.28 16.23 -5.77
N GLU A 57 9.68 17.23 -6.40
CA GLU A 57 8.83 18.26 -5.75
C GLU A 57 7.51 17.70 -5.19
N GLU A 58 7.07 16.54 -5.70
CA GLU A 58 5.85 15.85 -5.28
C GLU A 58 6.14 14.69 -4.32
N CYS A 59 7.41 14.50 -3.91
CA CYS A 59 7.81 13.41 -3.03
C CYS A 59 7.51 13.72 -1.56
N ALA A 60 7.26 12.65 -0.80
CA ALA A 60 7.15 12.61 0.64
C ALA A 60 7.95 11.42 1.18
N LEU A 61 8.34 11.49 2.46
CA LEU A 61 8.96 10.38 3.18
C LEU A 61 7.96 9.82 4.21
N GLN A 62 7.79 8.51 4.19
CA GLN A 62 6.92 7.80 5.12
C GLN A 62 7.70 6.73 5.88
N LEU A 63 7.49 6.63 7.19
CA LEU A 63 8.04 5.55 7.99
C LEU A 63 7.25 4.25 7.76
N ALA A 64 7.93 3.17 7.39
CA ALA A 64 7.29 1.90 7.03
C ALA A 64 6.67 1.16 8.23
N SER A 65 7.14 1.42 9.46
CA SER A 65 6.71 0.69 10.66
C SER A 65 5.30 1.07 11.11
N ASN A 66 4.95 2.36 11.06
CA ASN A 66 3.68 2.89 11.54
C ASN A 66 2.91 3.71 10.49
N GLY A 67 3.53 4.01 9.33
CA GLY A 67 2.90 4.79 8.27
C GLY A 67 2.93 6.30 8.50
N ASN A 68 3.66 6.80 9.50
CA ASN A 68 3.81 8.22 9.76
C ASN A 68 4.52 8.91 8.58
N TYR A 69 4.00 10.05 8.15
CA TYR A 69 4.67 10.90 7.16
C TYR A 69 5.60 11.86 7.91
N LEU A 70 6.82 12.03 7.39
CA LEU A 70 7.77 12.97 7.92
C LEU A 70 7.46 14.38 7.40
N ASP A 71 7.61 15.38 8.26
CA ASP A 71 7.60 16.78 7.85
C ASP A 71 8.93 17.11 7.17
N LEU A 72 8.88 17.48 5.88
CA LEU A 72 10.08 17.78 5.10
C LEU A 72 10.68 19.14 5.42
N ASP A 73 9.89 20.05 5.98
CA ASP A 73 10.33 21.41 6.33
C ASP A 73 10.97 21.46 7.74
N SER A 74 11.04 20.31 8.41
CA SER A 74 11.68 20.12 9.71
C SER A 74 12.82 19.11 9.62
N SER A 75 13.77 19.20 10.54
CA SER A 75 14.78 18.17 10.79
C SER A 75 14.21 16.99 11.58
N LEU A 76 14.94 15.87 11.67
CA LEU A 76 14.52 14.72 12.49
C LEU A 76 14.52 15.06 13.98
N ALA A 77 15.49 15.88 14.42
CA ALA A 77 15.59 16.33 15.80
C ALA A 77 14.39 17.20 16.23
N GLU A 78 13.88 18.06 15.34
CA GLU A 78 12.76 18.97 15.63
C GLU A 78 11.42 18.25 15.77
N GLN A 79 11.21 17.19 15.00
CA GLN A 79 9.98 16.38 15.03
C GLN A 79 10.14 15.08 15.86
N ARG A 80 11.09 15.05 16.80
CA ARG A 80 11.47 13.83 17.54
C ARG A 80 10.32 13.23 18.34
N ASP A 81 9.46 14.06 18.91
CA ASP A 81 8.32 13.61 19.72
C ASP A 81 7.33 12.77 18.90
N ASP A 82 7.19 13.02 17.60
CA ASP A 82 6.35 12.24 16.69
C ASP A 82 7.06 10.98 16.14
N LEU A 83 8.36 10.87 16.39
CA LEU A 83 9.26 9.83 15.86
C LEU A 83 9.81 8.89 16.95
N GLU A 84 9.23 8.86 18.16
CA GLU A 84 9.68 7.99 19.26
C GLU A 84 10.00 6.56 18.81
N GLN A 85 9.10 5.93 18.05
CA GLN A 85 9.27 4.55 17.56
C GLN A 85 10.49 4.38 16.63
N LEU A 86 10.82 5.39 15.84
CA LEU A 86 12.00 5.40 14.97
C LEU A 86 13.26 5.40 15.83
N TYR A 87 13.34 6.29 16.81
CA TYR A 87 14.48 6.40 17.72
C TYR A 87 14.66 5.15 18.58
N ASP A 88 13.56 4.59 19.09
CA ASP A 88 13.53 3.31 19.80
C ASP A 88 14.14 2.16 18.98
N ASP A 89 13.82 2.11 17.68
CA ASP A 89 14.36 1.08 16.79
C ASP A 89 15.85 1.32 16.53
N VAL A 90 16.28 2.56 16.38
CA VAL A 90 17.68 2.95 16.21
C VAL A 90 18.51 2.59 17.46
N GLU A 91 17.99 2.88 18.66
CA GLU A 91 18.63 2.52 19.94
C GLU A 91 18.78 1.00 20.10
N LYS A 92 17.81 0.24 19.59
CA LYS A 92 17.86 -1.24 19.52
C LYS A 92 18.78 -1.76 18.41
N GLY A 93 19.51 -0.88 17.72
CA GLY A 93 20.44 -1.22 16.63
C GLY A 93 19.75 -1.61 15.33
N LYS A 94 18.45 -1.35 15.18
CA LYS A 94 17.73 -1.57 13.92
C LYS A 94 17.93 -0.38 12.99
N LYS A 95 17.72 -0.63 11.70
CA LYS A 95 17.73 0.40 10.66
C LYS A 95 16.29 0.63 10.22
N PRO A 96 15.64 1.73 10.67
CA PRO A 96 14.25 2.02 10.29
C PRO A 96 14.13 2.15 8.78
N ILE A 97 12.97 1.76 8.23
CA ILE A 97 12.72 1.78 6.79
C ILE A 97 11.87 2.99 6.46
N LEU A 98 12.38 3.85 5.57
CA LEU A 98 11.68 4.98 4.99
C LEU A 98 11.24 4.65 3.56
N ILE A 99 10.02 5.07 3.22
CA ILE A 99 9.41 4.91 1.90
C ILE A 99 9.29 6.30 1.28
N LEU A 100 10.04 6.52 0.21
CA LEU A 100 9.87 7.65 -0.69
C LEU A 100 8.62 7.41 -1.56
N ARG A 101 7.64 8.29 -1.51
CA ARG A 101 6.39 8.11 -2.26
C ARG A 101 5.79 9.45 -2.66
N THR A 102 4.74 9.43 -3.46
CA THR A 102 4.03 10.66 -3.83
C THR A 102 3.24 11.22 -2.65
N GLN A 103 3.32 12.54 -2.45
CA GLN A 103 2.57 13.27 -1.42
C GLN A 103 1.09 12.91 -1.45
N LEU A 104 0.48 12.85 -0.26
CA LEU A 104 -0.93 12.53 -0.14
C LEU A 104 -1.80 13.56 -0.87
N SER A 105 -1.48 14.86 -0.72
CA SER A 105 -2.16 15.95 -1.41
C SER A 105 -2.16 15.76 -2.92
N VAL A 106 -1.01 15.46 -3.53
CA VAL A 106 -0.87 15.24 -4.98
C VAL A 106 -1.77 14.08 -5.43
N ARG A 107 -1.75 12.96 -4.72
CA ARG A 107 -2.60 11.80 -5.02
C ARG A 107 -4.10 12.12 -4.88
N VAL A 108 -4.49 12.88 -3.86
CA VAL A 108 -5.88 13.34 -3.67
C VAL A 108 -6.32 14.24 -4.83
N HIS A 109 -5.48 15.17 -5.27
CA HIS A 109 -5.78 16.01 -6.43
C HIS A 109 -5.95 15.17 -7.71
N SER A 110 -5.13 14.14 -7.94
CA SER A 110 -5.31 13.23 -9.08
C SER A 110 -6.64 12.46 -9.00
N ILE A 111 -7.06 12.02 -7.81
CA ILE A 111 -8.36 11.35 -7.61
C ILE A 111 -9.51 12.29 -7.96
N LEU A 112 -9.48 13.53 -7.44
CA LEU A 112 -10.53 14.52 -7.67
C LEU A 112 -10.54 15.01 -9.13
N GLY A 113 -9.38 15.12 -9.76
CA GLY A 113 -9.21 15.52 -11.16
C GLY A 113 -9.75 14.49 -12.15
N LEU A 114 -9.47 13.19 -11.94
CA LEU A 114 -10.02 12.10 -12.75
C LEU A 114 -11.48 11.78 -12.43
N GLY A 115 -11.97 12.14 -11.24
CA GLY A 115 -13.39 12.10 -10.90
C GLY A 115 -14.27 13.01 -11.77
N ARG A 116 -13.66 13.87 -12.59
CA ARG A 116 -14.34 14.67 -13.63
C ARG A 116 -14.25 14.04 -15.03
N VAL A 117 -14.21 12.71 -15.13
CA VAL A 117 -14.76 12.06 -16.34
C VAL A 117 -16.22 12.46 -16.41
N SER A 118 -16.50 13.48 -17.23
CA SER A 118 -17.78 13.94 -17.75
C SER A 118 -18.94 12.98 -17.44
N THR A 119 -19.50 13.07 -16.23
CA THR A 119 -20.92 12.81 -16.06
C THR A 119 -21.57 14.04 -16.65
N ASN A 120 -22.07 13.88 -17.88
CA ASN A 120 -23.09 14.76 -18.41
C ASN A 120 -24.32 14.63 -17.49
N MET A 121 -24.31 15.29 -16.33
CA MET A 121 -25.56 15.74 -15.76
C MET A 121 -25.99 16.91 -16.62
N SER A 122 -26.81 16.58 -17.62
CA SER A 122 -27.74 17.53 -18.20
C SER A 122 -28.47 18.20 -17.03
N VAL A 123 -28.16 19.46 -16.79
CA VAL A 123 -28.96 20.35 -15.96
C VAL A 123 -30.29 20.51 -16.70
N ALA A 124 -31.24 19.63 -16.40
CA ALA A 124 -32.63 19.89 -16.68
C ALA A 124 -33.04 21.04 -15.75
N LYS A 125 -33.14 22.24 -16.33
CA LYS A 125 -33.90 23.34 -15.74
C LYS A 125 -35.34 22.85 -15.61
N GLU A 126 -35.82 22.65 -14.40
CA GLU A 126 -37.25 22.76 -14.11
C GLU A 126 -37.43 23.58 -12.82
N ASP A 127 -38.05 24.74 -13.01
CA ASP A 127 -38.67 25.56 -11.97
C ASP A 127 -39.75 24.71 -11.27
N SER A 128 -39.59 24.40 -9.98
CA SER A 128 -40.69 24.05 -9.08
C SER A 128 -40.23 24.14 -7.64
N ALA A 129 -40.73 25.14 -6.93
CA ALA A 129 -40.59 25.28 -5.50
C ALA A 129 -41.42 24.21 -4.79
N SER A 130 -40.79 23.09 -4.43
CA SER A 130 -41.37 22.10 -3.51
C SER A 130 -40.28 21.44 -2.64
N SER A 131 -40.42 21.69 -1.33
CA SER A 131 -39.98 20.88 -0.19
C SER A 131 -38.54 20.35 -0.17
N GLN A 132 -37.61 21.19 0.30
CA GLN A 132 -36.27 20.80 0.74
C GLN A 132 -36.30 19.80 1.92
N ASP A 133 -37.42 19.72 2.66
CA ASP A 133 -37.63 18.77 3.75
C ASP A 133 -37.75 17.32 3.26
N ASP A 134 -38.36 17.06 2.09
CA ASP A 134 -38.51 15.70 1.55
C ASP A 134 -37.16 15.04 1.26
N ALA A 135 -36.18 15.80 0.78
CA ALA A 135 -34.82 15.31 0.54
C ALA A 135 -34.11 14.92 1.85
N THR A 136 -34.44 15.61 2.94
CA THR A 136 -33.87 15.35 4.26
C THR A 136 -34.51 14.13 4.91
N ASP A 137 -35.82 13.97 4.73
CA ASP A 137 -36.60 12.83 5.18
C ASP A 137 -36.19 11.55 4.44
N GLU A 138 -35.94 11.61 3.13
CA GLU A 138 -35.41 10.47 2.37
C GLU A 138 -34.04 9.99 2.89
N ILE A 139 -33.19 10.93 3.31
CA ILE A 139 -31.87 10.61 3.88
C ILE A 139 -32.04 10.00 5.28
N MET A 140 -32.94 10.54 6.10
CA MET A 140 -33.27 10.01 7.43
C MET A 140 -33.81 8.58 7.32
N ASP A 141 -34.72 8.33 6.38
CA ASP A 141 -35.33 7.02 6.12
C ASP A 141 -34.30 5.97 5.70
N ARG A 142 -33.35 6.35 4.83
CA ARG A 142 -32.26 5.44 4.39
C ARG A 142 -31.33 5.08 5.54
N LEU A 143 -31.02 6.02 6.42
CA LEU A 143 -30.21 5.78 7.61
C LEU A 143 -30.92 4.86 8.60
N VAL A 144 -32.19 5.13 8.91
CA VAL A 144 -33.01 4.28 9.80
C VAL A 144 -33.14 2.88 9.23
N LYS A 145 -33.43 2.74 7.92
CA LYS A 145 -33.50 1.43 7.25
C LYS A 145 -32.17 0.67 7.31
N SER A 146 -31.02 1.35 7.28
CA SER A 146 -29.71 0.70 7.38
C SER A 146 -29.36 0.24 8.80
N VAL A 147 -29.72 1.03 9.81
CA VAL A 147 -29.42 0.74 11.23
C VAL A 147 -30.37 -0.31 11.80
N THR A 148 -31.62 -0.33 11.32
CA THR A 148 -32.65 -1.30 11.74
C THR A 148 -32.69 -2.55 10.85
N GLN A 149 -31.86 -2.62 9.81
CA GLN A 149 -31.75 -3.83 8.99
C GLN A 149 -31.12 -4.95 9.82
N ASN A 150 -31.96 -5.82 10.38
CA ASN A 150 -31.51 -7.09 10.96
C ASN A 150 -30.87 -7.93 9.84
N PRO A 151 -29.57 -8.29 9.92
CA PRO A 151 -28.90 -9.13 8.93
C PRO A 151 -29.24 -10.60 9.17
N THR A 152 -30.51 -10.95 9.00
CA THR A 152 -31.05 -12.31 9.00
C THR A 152 -32.00 -12.34 7.81
N GLU A 153 -31.70 -12.88 6.63
CA GLU A 153 -30.94 -14.07 6.31
C GLU A 153 -30.26 -13.87 4.96
N ARG A 154 -28.94 -13.70 4.94
CA ARG A 154 -28.17 -14.16 3.78
C ARG A 154 -27.55 -15.46 4.20
N ALA A 155 -28.10 -16.57 3.70
CA ALA A 155 -27.42 -17.86 3.71
C ALA A 155 -26.11 -17.69 2.96
N SER A 156 -25.07 -17.26 3.68
CA SER A 156 -23.70 -17.39 3.24
C SER A 156 -23.42 -18.88 3.24
N SER A 157 -23.66 -19.53 2.10
CA SER A 157 -22.93 -20.76 1.86
C SER A 157 -21.47 -20.35 1.86
N PRO A 158 -20.64 -20.79 2.83
CA PRO A 158 -19.23 -20.56 2.75
C PRO A 158 -18.79 -21.47 1.62
N LYS A 159 -18.79 -20.95 0.38
CA LYS A 159 -18.12 -21.60 -0.72
C LYS A 159 -16.64 -21.47 -0.40
N THR A 160 -16.19 -22.36 0.47
CA THR A 160 -14.79 -22.57 0.76
C THR A 160 -14.15 -22.83 -0.60
N ARG A 161 -13.48 -21.82 -1.16
CA ARG A 161 -12.48 -22.10 -2.18
C ARG A 161 -11.50 -23.00 -1.46
N LYS A 162 -11.57 -24.31 -1.72
CA LYS A 162 -10.49 -25.25 -1.39
C LYS A 162 -9.24 -24.66 -2.02
N ARG A 163 -8.50 -23.88 -1.22
CA ARG A 163 -7.13 -23.51 -1.56
C ARG A 163 -6.42 -24.85 -1.63
N SER A 164 -6.02 -25.25 -2.84
CA SER A 164 -4.96 -26.23 -2.99
C SER A 164 -3.68 -25.62 -2.42
N ARG A 165 -3.58 -25.64 -1.10
CA ARG A 165 -2.39 -25.32 -0.32
C ARG A 165 -1.80 -26.63 0.19
N GLY A 166 -1.57 -27.54 -0.74
CA GLY A 166 -0.65 -28.66 -0.54
C GLY A 166 0.69 -28.28 -1.17
N ASN A 167 1.66 -27.92 -0.34
CA ASN A 167 3.10 -27.86 -0.61
C ASN A 167 3.52 -27.65 -2.07
N ARG A 168 3.48 -26.39 -2.54
CA ARG A 168 4.18 -25.99 -3.77
C ARG A 168 5.69 -25.80 -3.57
N LYS A 169 6.29 -26.57 -2.64
CA LYS A 169 7.76 -26.71 -2.58
C LYS A 169 8.12 -27.76 -3.62
N SER A 170 8.89 -27.36 -4.62
CA SER A 170 9.49 -28.28 -5.59
C SER A 170 10.35 -29.31 -4.85
N LEU A 171 9.78 -30.48 -4.57
CA LEU A 171 10.39 -31.54 -3.78
C LEU A 171 11.72 -32.04 -4.41
N ARG A 172 11.89 -31.83 -5.72
CA ARG A 172 13.14 -32.11 -6.44
C ARG A 172 14.38 -31.37 -5.92
N ARG A 173 14.24 -30.23 -5.21
CA ARG A 173 15.41 -29.40 -4.83
C ARG A 173 16.12 -29.82 -3.55
N THR A 174 15.57 -30.72 -2.73
CA THR A 174 16.13 -31.03 -1.40
C THR A 174 16.70 -32.43 -1.25
N LEU A 175 16.56 -33.33 -2.24
CA LEU A 175 17.06 -34.70 -2.13
C LEU A 175 18.20 -34.95 -3.13
N LYS A 176 19.37 -35.33 -2.60
CA LYS A 176 20.59 -35.60 -3.38
C LYS A 176 20.43 -36.79 -4.34
N SER A 177 19.45 -37.66 -4.09
CA SER A 177 19.12 -38.86 -4.90
C SER A 177 17.78 -38.78 -5.65
N GLY A 178 17.08 -37.64 -5.60
CA GLY A 178 15.75 -37.50 -6.24
C GLY A 178 14.61 -38.16 -5.43
N LEU A 179 13.44 -38.34 -6.07
CA LEU A 179 12.25 -38.95 -5.47
C LEU A 179 12.23 -40.46 -5.73
N SER A 180 11.85 -41.25 -4.72
CA SER A 180 11.63 -42.69 -4.88
C SER A 180 10.41 -42.99 -5.76
N VAL A 181 10.44 -44.15 -6.41
CA VAL A 181 9.41 -44.61 -7.36
C VAL A 181 8.02 -44.62 -6.72
N ASP A 182 7.91 -45.12 -5.48
CA ASP A 182 6.64 -45.19 -4.74
C ASP A 182 6.03 -43.80 -4.51
N VAL A 183 6.87 -42.81 -4.22
CA VAL A 183 6.43 -41.44 -3.98
C VAL A 183 6.04 -40.75 -5.30
N VAL A 184 6.74 -41.03 -6.39
CA VAL A 184 6.38 -40.52 -7.73
C VAL A 184 5.00 -41.04 -8.16
N GLN A 185 4.72 -42.32 -7.88
CA GLN A 185 3.44 -42.96 -8.19
C GLN A 185 2.30 -42.45 -7.29
N ALA A 186 2.54 -42.31 -5.99
CA ALA A 186 1.57 -41.74 -5.04
C ALA A 186 1.19 -40.28 -5.38
N LEU A 187 2.11 -39.54 -6.00
CA LEU A 187 1.89 -38.15 -6.43
C LEU A 187 1.37 -38.02 -7.87
N GLY A 188 1.19 -39.13 -8.61
CA GLY A 188 0.66 -39.11 -9.98
C GLY A 188 1.57 -38.38 -10.99
N LEU A 189 2.88 -38.37 -10.76
CA LEU A 189 3.85 -37.65 -11.59
C LEU A 189 4.51 -38.53 -12.69
N GLY A 190 4.08 -39.77 -12.83
CA GLY A 190 4.57 -40.69 -13.86
C GLY A 190 4.04 -40.32 -15.25
N SER A 191 4.91 -40.30 -16.27
CA SER A 191 4.53 -40.02 -17.66
C SER A 191 3.69 -41.15 -18.25
N ASN A 192 2.45 -40.85 -18.63
CA ASN A 192 1.69 -41.70 -19.56
C ASN A 192 2.22 -41.46 -20.97
N ASN A 193 3.23 -42.22 -21.39
CA ASN A 193 3.66 -42.27 -22.78
C ASN A 193 3.11 -43.51 -23.48
N GLY A 194 2.16 -43.28 -24.40
CA GLY A 194 1.72 -44.26 -25.40
C GLY A 194 0.26 -44.01 -25.76
N LYS A 195 -0.14 -43.88 -27.02
CA LYS A 195 0.48 -43.71 -28.34
C LYS A 195 -0.68 -43.26 -29.25
N VAL A 196 -0.37 -42.84 -30.47
CA VAL A 196 -1.30 -42.62 -31.60
C VAL A 196 -2.42 -43.66 -31.66
#